data_AF-A0A2R7YYJ3-F1
#
_entry.id   AF-A0A2R7YYJ3-F1
#
_cell.length_a   1.000
_cell.length_b   1.000
_cell.length_c   1.000
_cell.angle_alpha   90.00
_cell.angle_beta   90.00
_cell.angle_gamma   90.00
#
_symmetry.space_group_name_H-M   'P 1'
#
loop_
_entity.id
_entity.type
_entity.pdbx_description
1 polymer ?
#
loop_
_entity_poly.entity_id
_entity_poly.type
_entity_poly.pdbx_seq_one_letter_code
_entity_poly.pdbx_strand_id
1 'polypeptide(L)' 'MHDQFDVTLEDDDLLGEVELTTTLIIAASESDEHLSQAEIDRLLGVTPVAPKDDVPLPRPREE' A
#
# COMPACT_ATOMS: atom_id res chain seq x y z
N MET A 1 -17.28 -28.66 5.70
CA MET A 1 -16.89 -27.28 6.02
C MET A 1 -15.97 -26.87 4.89
N HIS A 2 -16.43 -26.00 3.99
CA HIS A 2 -15.55 -25.41 2.98
C HIS A 2 -14.68 -24.38 3.72
N ASP A 3 -13.38 -24.61 3.79
CA ASP A 3 -12.46 -23.61 4.33
C ASP A 3 -12.55 -22.39 3.40
N GLN A 4 -13.11 -21.30 3.88
CA GLN A 4 -13.20 -20.02 3.16
C GLN A 4 -11.81 -19.46 2.83
N PHE A 5 -10.77 -20.04 3.44
CA PHE A 5 -9.36 -19.76 3.21
C PHE A 5 -8.67 -20.78 2.29
N ASP A 6 -9.39 -21.81 1.80
CA ASP A 6 -8.92 -22.74 0.76
C ASP A 6 -9.15 -22.11 -0.63
N VAL A 7 -8.68 -20.87 -0.75
CA VAL A 7 -8.46 -20.21 -2.03
C VAL A 7 -7.19 -20.87 -2.56
N THR A 8 -7.32 -21.65 -3.62
CA THR A 8 -6.17 -22.22 -4.34
C THR A 8 -5.21 -21.09 -4.64
N LEU A 9 -4.01 -21.16 -4.03
CA LEU A 9 -2.82 -20.30 -4.18
C LEU A 9 -2.34 -20.25 -5.65
N GLU A 10 -3.19 -19.85 -6.58
CA GLU A 10 -2.90 -19.79 -8.02
C GLU A 10 -2.75 -18.35 -8.52
N ASP A 11 -3.12 -17.36 -7.70
CA ASP A 11 -2.96 -15.96 -8.03
C ASP A 11 -1.74 -15.41 -7.29
N ASP A 12 -0.59 -15.46 -7.97
CA ASP A 12 0.71 -14.98 -7.46
C ASP A 12 0.63 -13.50 -7.01
N ASP A 13 -0.23 -12.70 -7.64
CA ASP A 13 -0.44 -11.30 -7.26
C ASP A 13 -1.18 -11.20 -5.91
N LEU A 14 -2.20 -12.04 -5.70
CA LEU A 14 -2.93 -12.12 -4.43
C LEU A 14 -2.03 -12.62 -3.30
N LEU A 15 -1.18 -13.61 -3.56
CA LEU A 15 -0.21 -14.10 -2.57
C LEU A 15 0.75 -12.98 -2.17
N GLY A 16 1.25 -12.21 -3.14
CA GLY A 16 2.10 -11.05 -2.88
C GLY A 16 1.41 -10.00 -2.00
N GLU A 17 0.13 -9.73 -2.19
CA GLU A 17 -0.63 -8.79 -1.36
C GLU A 17 -0.81 -9.28 0.09
N VAL A 18 -1.07 -10.58 0.27
CA VAL A 18 -1.19 -11.20 1.59
C VAL A 18 0.14 -11.16 2.35
N GLU A 19 1.25 -11.45 1.67
CA GLU A 19 2.60 -11.36 2.27
C GLU A 19 2.95 -9.93 2.67
N LEU A 20 2.64 -8.95 1.82
CA LEU A 20 2.81 -7.52 2.11
C LEU A 20 2.01 -7.08 3.34
N THR A 21 0.73 -7.47 3.39
CA THR A 21 -0.15 -7.14 4.50
C THR A 21 0.34 -7.78 5.80
N THR A 22 0.77 -9.04 5.74
CA THR A 22 1.34 -9.76 6.88
C THR A 22 2.60 -9.07 7.38
N THR A 23 3.49 -8.65 6.48
CA THR A 23 4.72 -7.91 6.79
C THR A 23 4.41 -6.60 7.53
N LEU A 24 3.41 -5.84 7.08
CA LEU A 24 2.97 -4.61 7.75
C LEU A 24 2.40 -4.88 9.15
N ILE A 25 1.56 -5.91 9.31
CA ILE A 25 0.97 -6.27 10.60
C ILE A 25 2.07 -6.62 11.61
N ILE A 26 3.06 -7.43 11.20
CA ILE A 26 4.18 -7.81 12.05
C ILE A 26 4.99 -6.57 12.45
N ALA A 27 5.40 -5.74 11.48
CA ALA A 27 6.18 -4.54 11.75
C ALA A 27 5.45 -3.56 12.68
N ALA A 28 4.14 -3.39 12.51
CA ALA A 28 3.34 -2.55 13.38
C ALA A 28 3.19 -3.14 14.80
N SER A 29 3.14 -4.48 14.91
CA SER A 29 3.04 -5.17 16.20
C SER A 29 4.36 -5.19 16.98
N GLU A 30 5.49 -5.14 16.28
CA GLU A 30 6.84 -5.09 16.87
C GLU A 30 7.30 -3.66 17.18
N SER A 31 6.59 -2.65 16.69
CA SER A 31 6.87 -1.25 16.96
C SER A 31 6.11 -0.78 18.21
N ASP A 32 6.81 -0.12 19.13
CA ASP A 32 6.20 0.48 20.33
C ASP A 32 5.34 1.71 20.00
N GLU A 33 5.63 2.39 18.89
CA GLU A 33 4.88 3.55 18.38
C GLU A 33 4.40 3.31 16.94
N HIS A 34 3.62 4.25 16.38
CA HIS A 34 3.17 4.15 14.99
C HIS A 34 4.36 4.18 14.01
N LEU A 35 4.31 3.30 13.00
CA LEU A 35 5.27 3.30 11.91
C LEU A 35 5.25 4.65 11.17
N SER A 36 6.43 5.18 10.86
CA SER A 36 6.53 6.38 10.04
C SER A 36 6.16 6.08 8.58
N GLN A 37 5.71 7.10 7.83
CA GLN A 37 5.40 6.94 6.41
C GLN A 37 6.61 6.38 5.63
N ALA A 38 7.83 6.81 5.95
CA ALA A 38 9.04 6.32 5.30
C ALA A 38 9.37 4.86 5.62
N GLU A 39 8.89 4.32 6.74
CA GLU A 39 9.01 2.88 7.05
C GLU A 39 7.95 2.06 6.34
N ILE A 40 6.71 2.53 6.34
CA ILE A 40 5.62 1.94 5.56
C ILE A 40 6.03 1.87 4.08
N ASP A 41 6.57 2.96 3.54
CA ASP A 41 6.97 3.04 2.15
C ASP A 41 8.07 2.02 1.81
N ARG A 42 9.04 1.86 2.72
CA ARG A 42 10.11 0.86 2.58
C ARG A 42 9.58 -0.57 2.63
N LEU A 43 8.64 -0.88 3.53
CA LEU A 43 8.02 -2.19 3.66
C LEU A 43 7.14 -2.53 2.45
N LEU A 44 6.44 -1.53 1.91
CA LEU A 44 5.62 -1.64 0.71
C LEU A 44 6.44 -1.60 -0.59
N GLY A 45 7.75 -1.31 -0.51
CA GLY A 45 8.60 -1.12 -1.68
C GLY A 45 8.21 0.07 -2.57
N VAL A 46 7.42 1.02 -2.05
CA VAL A 46 7.01 2.20 -2.80
C VAL A 46 8.12 3.25 -2.79
N THR A 47 8.44 3.77 -3.96
CA THR A 47 9.34 4.93 -4.08
C THR A 47 8.49 6.19 -4.03
N PRO A 48 8.79 7.16 -3.14
CA PRO A 48 8.05 8.40 -3.07
C PRO A 48 8.02 9.09 -4.44
N VAL A 49 6.83 9.26 -5.01
CA VAL A 49 6.64 10.06 -6.21
C VAL A 49 6.48 11.50 -5.77
N ALA A 50 7.37 12.39 -6.23
CA ALA A 50 7.21 13.82 -5.98
C ALA A 50 5.79 14.26 -6.39
N PRO A 51 5.12 15.12 -5.61
CA PRO A 51 3.80 15.62 -5.96
C PRO A 51 3.86 16.16 -7.39
N LYS A 52 3.04 15.62 -8.29
CA LYS A 52 2.93 16.16 -9.65
C LYS A 52 2.25 17.52 -9.54
N ASP A 53 3.03 18.59 -9.66
CA ASP A 53 2.56 19.97 -9.82
C ASP A 53 1.75 20.22 -11.12
N ASP A 54 1.29 19.15 -11.79
CA ASP A 54 0.76 19.16 -13.14
C ASP A 54 -0.78 19.07 -13.14
N VAL A 55 -1.42 19.78 -12.21
CA VAL A 55 -2.84 20.15 -12.35
C VAL A 55 -2.86 21.58 -12.89
N PRO A 56 -3.06 21.77 -14.20
CA PRO A 56 -3.26 23.11 -14.74
C PRO A 56 -4.45 23.73 -14.02
N LEU A 57 -4.23 24.89 -13.39
CA LEU A 57 -5.31 25.69 -12.84
C LEU A 57 -6.39 25.85 -13.93
N PRO A 58 -7.66 25.54 -13.63
CA PRO A 58 -8.73 25.71 -14.61
C PRO A 58 -8.72 27.16 -15.08
N ARG A 59 -8.62 27.36 -16.41
CA ARG A 59 -8.64 28.72 -16.98
C ARG A 59 -9.93 29.42 -16.53
N PRO A 60 -9.85 30.68 -16.06
CA PRO A 60 -11.05 31.43 -15.70
C PRO A 60 -12.00 31.46 -16.91
N ARG A 61 -13.28 31.19 -16.69
CA ARG A 61 -14.31 31.33 -17.73
C ARG A 61 -14.38 32.82 -18.09
N GLU A 62 -13.98 33.18 -19.31
CA GLU A 62 -14.24 34.52 -19.85
C GLU A 62 -15.76 34.64 -20.06
N GLU A 63 -16.38 35.59 -19.35
CA GLU A 63 -17.81 35.94 -19.44
C GLU A 63 -18.14 36.73 -20.70
#